data_AF-A0A358D9F1-F1
#
_entry.id   AF-A0A358D9F1-F1
#
_cell.length_a   1.000
_cell.length_b   1.000
_cell.length_c   1.000
_cell.angle_alpha   90.00
_cell.angle_beta   90.00
_cell.angle_gamma   90.00
#
_symmetry.space_group_name_H-M   'P 1'
#
loop_
_entity.id
_entity.type
_entity.pdbx_description
1 polymer ?
#
loop_
_entity_poly.entity_id
_entity_poly.type
_entity_poly.pdbx_seq_one_letter_code
_entity_poly.pdbx_strand_id
1 'polypeptide(L)'
;PPADGDGTASASPAPVPASAAETASAAERIFTASASLADVLLAALHVPLTLTGAGAVSAADRKRLTESGAIGAPEDLDDLIAAGLAAGLLTPIGRELVVTATGEQWLDGGTVARWAAIADGYRRSLPAGLRTPQGGIVDPAGWAGTYPLSPEWPARAAALRQTAQRWGILAAEGTVPPWSRGLIEGTGLDTDALRDALPAEIDRIYLQADLTAVAPGPLAPRLDLRLRRIARRESRAQASTYRFTAETIGAGLTDGESADSIRDFLRELSLTGIPQPLDYVIDTTASRHGSVTVRSDAASP
;
A
#
# COMPACT_ATOMS: atom_id res chain seq x y z
N PRO A 1 -60.56 -10.41 7.92
CA PRO A 1 -59.33 -9.99 8.63
C PRO A 1 -58.08 -10.21 7.77
N PRO A 2 -57.37 -9.15 7.34
CA PRO A 2 -56.07 -9.35 6.74
C PRO A 2 -55.06 -9.67 7.85
N ALA A 3 -54.22 -10.68 7.62
CA ALA A 3 -53.12 -11.03 8.48
C ALA A 3 -51.93 -10.15 8.11
N ASP A 4 -51.61 -9.19 8.97
CA ASP A 4 -50.33 -8.48 8.96
C ASP A 4 -49.24 -9.46 9.37
N GLY A 5 -48.52 -9.99 8.37
CA GLY A 5 -47.28 -10.71 8.57
C GLY A 5 -46.18 -9.70 8.85
N ASP A 6 -46.01 -9.35 10.13
CA ASP A 6 -44.85 -8.63 10.64
C ASP A 6 -43.57 -9.38 10.20
N GLY A 7 -42.92 -8.85 9.17
CA GLY A 7 -41.58 -9.23 8.79
C GLY A 7 -40.63 -8.73 9.85
N THR A 8 -40.45 -9.50 10.93
CA THR A 8 -39.35 -9.30 11.87
C THR A 8 -38.05 -9.32 11.08
N ALA A 9 -37.48 -8.14 10.84
CA ALA A 9 -36.12 -7.99 10.36
C ALA A 9 -35.23 -8.70 11.37
N SER A 10 -34.78 -9.92 11.05
CA SER A 10 -33.77 -10.63 11.84
C SER A 10 -32.55 -9.73 11.90
N ALA A 11 -32.35 -9.08 13.05
CA ALA A 11 -31.13 -8.37 13.35
C ALA A 11 -29.97 -9.37 13.19
N SER A 12 -29.06 -9.10 12.26
CA SER A 12 -27.84 -9.89 12.15
C SER A 12 -27.14 -9.92 13.51
N PRO A 13 -26.64 -11.09 13.96
CA PRO A 13 -25.93 -11.16 15.23
C PRO A 13 -24.76 -10.16 15.24
N ALA A 14 -24.52 -9.56 16.40
CA ALA A 14 -23.44 -8.59 16.55
C ALA A 14 -22.09 -9.24 16.20
N PRO A 15 -21.17 -8.51 15.53
CA PRO A 15 -19.88 -9.05 15.15
C PRO A 15 -19.06 -9.47 16.38
N VAL A 16 -18.41 -10.62 16.30
CA VAL A 16 -17.54 -11.12 17.37
C VAL A 16 -16.27 -10.27 17.42
N PRO A 17 -15.93 -9.65 18.57
CA PRO A 17 -14.72 -8.82 18.68
C PRO A 17 -13.45 -9.67 18.63
N ALA A 18 -12.40 -9.14 18.00
CA ALA A 18 -11.08 -9.77 17.99
C ALA A 18 -10.39 -9.65 19.37
N SER A 19 -9.61 -10.68 19.74
CA SER A 19 -8.70 -10.64 20.88
C SER A 19 -7.52 -9.69 20.65
N ALA A 20 -6.76 -9.39 21.70
CA ALA A 20 -5.57 -8.54 21.60
C ALA A 20 -4.50 -9.12 20.64
N ALA A 21 -4.32 -10.44 20.62
CA ALA A 21 -3.37 -11.11 19.74
C ALA A 21 -3.80 -11.07 18.28
N GLU A 22 -5.08 -11.36 18.01
CA GLU A 22 -5.67 -11.24 16.66
C GLU A 22 -5.60 -9.80 16.14
N THR A 23 -5.84 -8.83 17.03
CA THR A 23 -5.74 -7.39 16.76
C THR A 23 -4.30 -7.04 16.36
N ALA A 24 -3.29 -7.36 17.16
CA ALA A 24 -1.89 -7.09 16.82
C ALA A 24 -1.47 -7.72 15.47
N SER A 25 -1.85 -8.97 15.23
CA SER A 25 -1.57 -9.65 13.97
C SER A 25 -2.27 -9.00 12.77
N ALA A 26 -3.51 -8.50 12.94
CA ALA A 26 -4.22 -7.76 11.90
C ALA A 26 -3.55 -6.41 11.59
N ALA A 27 -3.03 -5.71 12.60
CA ALA A 27 -2.27 -4.47 12.41
C ALA A 27 -0.97 -4.70 11.61
N GLU A 28 -0.23 -5.77 11.90
CA GLU A 28 0.96 -6.17 11.14
C GLU A 28 0.66 -6.48 9.67
N ARG A 29 -0.47 -7.15 9.39
CA ARG A 29 -0.94 -7.39 8.02
C ARG A 29 -1.26 -6.10 7.29
N ILE A 30 -1.95 -5.15 7.96
CA ILE A 30 -2.26 -3.82 7.39
C ILE A 30 -0.96 -3.11 7.00
N PHE A 31 0.04 -3.11 7.88
CA PHE A 31 1.33 -2.49 7.62
C PHE A 31 2.02 -3.12 6.39
N THR A 32 2.07 -4.46 6.34
CA THR A 32 2.72 -5.21 5.25
C THR A 32 2.00 -5.03 3.91
N ALA A 33 0.66 -5.10 3.90
CA ALA A 33 -0.14 -4.92 2.69
C ALA A 33 -0.05 -3.48 2.16
N SER A 34 -0.07 -2.48 3.05
CA SER A 34 0.09 -1.06 2.68
C SER A 34 1.47 -0.78 2.09
N ALA A 35 2.54 -1.33 2.67
CA ALA A 35 3.88 -1.21 2.12
C ALA A 35 3.99 -1.88 0.73
N SER A 36 3.39 -3.06 0.54
CA SER A 36 3.42 -3.77 -0.75
C SER A 36 2.63 -3.03 -1.83
N LEU A 37 1.45 -2.48 -1.50
CA LEU A 37 0.70 -1.66 -2.45
C LEU A 37 1.45 -0.38 -2.82
N ALA A 38 2.11 0.27 -1.85
CA ALA A 38 2.95 1.44 -2.12
C ALA A 38 4.07 1.10 -3.11
N ASP A 39 4.75 -0.02 -2.94
CA ASP A 39 5.81 -0.45 -3.85
C ASP A 39 5.28 -0.73 -5.26
N VAL A 40 4.09 -1.32 -5.38
CA VAL A 40 3.42 -1.54 -6.68
C VAL A 40 3.07 -0.21 -7.35
N LEU A 41 2.52 0.75 -6.61
CA LEU A 41 2.17 2.07 -7.15
C LEU A 41 3.41 2.85 -7.58
N LEU A 42 4.49 2.82 -6.79
CA LEU A 42 5.76 3.44 -7.16
C LEU A 42 6.33 2.84 -8.44
N ALA A 43 6.31 1.52 -8.58
CA ALA A 43 6.73 0.86 -9.81
C ALA A 43 5.87 1.27 -11.01
N ALA A 44 4.55 1.40 -10.81
CA ALA A 44 3.61 1.82 -11.83
C ALA A 44 3.74 3.31 -12.24
N LEU A 45 4.23 4.18 -11.35
CA LEU A 45 4.56 5.58 -11.68
C LEU A 45 5.74 5.70 -12.65
N HIS A 46 6.72 4.79 -12.54
CA HIS A 46 7.88 4.77 -13.43
C HIS A 46 7.55 4.08 -14.77
N VAL A 47 6.87 2.94 -14.71
CA VAL A 47 6.46 2.16 -15.88
C VAL A 47 5.05 1.63 -15.66
N PRO A 48 4.04 2.12 -16.40
CA PRO A 48 2.66 1.64 -16.30
C PRO A 48 2.56 0.12 -16.42
N LEU A 49 1.66 -0.49 -15.65
CA LEU A 49 1.50 -1.95 -15.67
C LEU A 49 0.62 -2.35 -16.86
N THR A 50 1.03 -3.36 -17.62
CA THR A 50 0.26 -3.85 -18.75
C THR A 50 -0.75 -4.89 -18.31
N LEU A 51 -1.97 -4.79 -18.83
CA LEU A 51 -3.05 -5.76 -18.65
C LEU A 51 -3.08 -6.77 -19.79
N THR A 52 -3.46 -8.00 -19.45
CA THR A 52 -3.80 -9.08 -20.38
C THR A 52 -5.21 -8.87 -20.96
N GLY A 53 -5.60 -9.66 -21.97
CA GLY A 53 -6.97 -9.61 -22.51
C GLY A 53 -8.04 -9.98 -21.47
N ALA A 54 -7.67 -10.72 -20.42
CA ALA A 54 -8.54 -11.07 -19.31
C ALA A 54 -8.57 -10.00 -18.20
N GLY A 55 -7.84 -8.88 -18.34
CA GLY A 55 -7.79 -7.80 -17.36
C GLY A 55 -6.83 -8.02 -16.19
N ALA A 56 -6.11 -9.15 -16.13
CA ALA A 56 -5.06 -9.39 -15.14
C ALA A 56 -3.73 -8.74 -15.56
N VAL A 57 -2.87 -8.39 -14.59
CA VAL A 57 -1.53 -7.87 -14.88
C VAL A 57 -0.69 -8.89 -15.64
N SER A 58 0.10 -8.42 -16.62
CA SER A 58 0.92 -9.24 -17.49
C SER A 58 1.94 -10.09 -16.72
N ALA A 59 2.35 -11.22 -17.28
CA ALA A 59 3.38 -12.07 -16.68
C ALA A 59 4.74 -11.33 -16.57
N ALA A 60 5.05 -10.45 -17.52
CA ALA A 60 6.27 -9.66 -17.52
C ALA A 60 6.29 -8.64 -16.37
N ASP A 61 5.19 -7.91 -16.17
CA ASP A 61 5.07 -6.97 -15.06
C ASP A 61 5.05 -7.68 -13.71
N ARG A 62 4.35 -8.81 -13.60
CA ARG A 62 4.35 -9.62 -12.36
C ARG A 62 5.76 -10.10 -12.01
N LYS A 63 6.52 -10.57 -12.99
CA LYS A 63 7.93 -10.95 -12.82
C LYS A 63 8.77 -9.75 -12.37
N ARG A 64 8.65 -8.59 -13.05
CA ARG A 64 9.36 -7.35 -12.69
C ARG A 64 9.06 -6.91 -11.26
N LEU A 65 7.79 -6.92 -10.84
CA LEU A 65 7.38 -6.54 -9.48
C LEU A 65 7.91 -7.52 -8.43
N THR A 66 8.03 -8.81 -8.77
CA THR A 66 8.61 -9.81 -7.86
C THR A 66 10.14 -9.62 -7.74
N GLU A 67 10.85 -9.43 -8.86
CA GLU A 67 12.31 -9.27 -8.90
C GLU A 67 12.79 -7.96 -8.27
N SER A 68 12.01 -6.88 -8.41
CA SER A 68 12.25 -5.62 -7.70
C SER A 68 11.93 -5.72 -6.21
N GLY A 69 11.25 -6.81 -5.79
CA GLY A 69 10.78 -6.99 -4.44
C GLY A 69 9.64 -6.06 -4.07
N ALA A 70 8.82 -5.62 -5.04
CA ALA A 70 7.62 -4.81 -4.83
C ALA A 70 6.43 -5.64 -4.32
N ILE A 71 6.43 -6.95 -4.55
CA ILE A 71 5.49 -7.91 -3.96
C ILE A 71 6.26 -9.06 -3.31
N GLY A 72 5.71 -9.59 -2.20
CA GLY A 72 6.33 -10.71 -1.48
C GLY A 72 6.08 -12.04 -2.19
N ALA A 73 4.86 -12.24 -2.67
CA ALA A 73 4.46 -13.41 -3.45
C ALA A 73 3.68 -12.98 -4.72
N PRO A 74 3.85 -13.67 -5.86
CA PRO A 74 3.15 -13.33 -7.11
C PRO A 74 1.62 -13.35 -7.02
N GLU A 75 1.07 -14.23 -6.18
CA GLU A 75 -0.36 -14.37 -5.90
C GLU A 75 -0.96 -13.16 -5.17
N ASP A 76 -0.14 -12.35 -4.51
CA ASP A 76 -0.64 -11.19 -3.78
C ASP A 76 -1.03 -10.04 -4.70
N LEU A 77 -0.47 -10.01 -5.92
CA LEU A 77 -0.59 -8.89 -6.84
C LEU A 77 -2.05 -8.59 -7.21
N ASP A 78 -2.83 -9.62 -7.51
CA ASP A 78 -4.18 -9.42 -8.04
C ASP A 78 -5.10 -8.78 -6.96
N ASP A 79 -4.93 -9.17 -5.69
CA ASP A 79 -5.64 -8.55 -4.57
C ASP A 79 -5.17 -7.11 -4.30
N LEU A 80 -3.86 -6.82 -4.43
CA LEU A 80 -3.31 -5.47 -4.28
C LEU A 80 -3.86 -4.54 -5.37
N ILE A 81 -3.91 -5.02 -6.62
CA ILE A 81 -4.48 -4.29 -7.75
C ILE A 81 -5.98 -4.08 -7.56
N ALA A 82 -6.71 -5.11 -7.13
CA ALA A 82 -8.14 -4.99 -6.84
C ALA A 82 -8.43 -3.94 -5.75
N ALA A 83 -7.62 -3.91 -4.68
CA ALA A 83 -7.72 -2.90 -3.64
C ALA A 83 -7.39 -1.49 -4.16
N GLY A 84 -6.33 -1.35 -4.96
CA GLY A 84 -5.95 -0.09 -5.59
C GLY A 84 -7.04 0.44 -6.53
N LEU A 85 -7.66 -0.42 -7.34
CA LEU A 85 -8.78 -0.07 -8.20
C LEU A 85 -10.01 0.35 -7.37
N ALA A 86 -10.36 -0.43 -6.34
CA ALA A 86 -11.52 -0.16 -5.47
C ALA A 86 -11.38 1.17 -4.69
N ALA A 87 -10.16 1.51 -4.28
CA ALA A 87 -9.83 2.78 -3.64
C ALA A 87 -9.59 3.93 -4.64
N GLY A 88 -9.60 3.66 -5.95
CA GLY A 88 -9.39 4.67 -6.99
C GLY A 88 -7.94 5.15 -7.11
N LEU A 89 -6.97 4.37 -6.62
CA LEU A 89 -5.53 4.64 -6.69
C LEU A 89 -4.95 4.29 -8.06
N LEU A 90 -5.58 3.34 -8.75
CA LEU A 90 -5.25 2.90 -10.09
C LEU A 90 -6.47 3.07 -10.99
N THR A 91 -6.21 3.31 -12.28
CA THR A 91 -7.26 3.30 -13.31
C THR A 91 -6.76 2.64 -14.58
N PRO A 92 -7.57 1.81 -15.26
CA PRO A 92 -7.22 1.29 -16.57
C PRO A 92 -7.39 2.37 -17.65
N ILE A 93 -6.36 2.54 -18.48
CA ILE A 93 -6.39 3.34 -19.71
C ILE A 93 -5.98 2.40 -20.85
N GLY A 94 -6.96 1.94 -21.63
CA GLY A 94 -6.74 0.92 -22.65
C GLY A 94 -6.25 -0.39 -22.03
N ARG A 95 -4.99 -0.76 -22.28
CA ARG A 95 -4.35 -1.96 -21.71
C ARG A 95 -3.33 -1.64 -20.62
N GLU A 96 -3.28 -0.41 -20.15
CA GLU A 96 -2.35 0.02 -19.11
C GLU A 96 -3.10 0.34 -17.83
N LEU A 97 -2.52 0.00 -16.69
CA LEU A 97 -2.92 0.52 -15.39
C LEU A 97 -1.99 1.67 -15.03
N VAL A 98 -2.60 2.81 -14.80
CA VAL A 98 -1.91 4.06 -14.47
C VAL A 98 -2.32 4.49 -13.06
N VAL A 99 -1.37 5.06 -12.31
CA VAL A 99 -1.61 5.63 -11.00
C VAL A 99 -2.40 6.94 -11.16
N THR A 100 -3.43 7.11 -10.34
CA THR A 100 -4.26 8.32 -10.34
C THR A 100 -3.65 9.40 -9.44
N ALA A 101 -4.15 10.65 -9.54
CA ALA A 101 -3.82 11.69 -8.56
C ALA A 101 -4.15 11.28 -7.12
N THR A 102 -5.22 10.51 -6.91
CA THR A 102 -5.55 9.91 -5.60
C THR A 102 -4.49 8.90 -5.17
N GLY A 103 -3.95 8.10 -6.10
CA GLY A 103 -2.85 7.17 -5.86
C GLY A 103 -1.57 7.87 -5.41
N GLU A 104 -1.21 8.99 -6.05
CA GLU A 104 -0.06 9.81 -5.64
C GLU A 104 -0.27 10.42 -4.24
N GLN A 105 -1.45 10.98 -3.97
CA GLN A 105 -1.78 11.52 -2.64
C GLN A 105 -1.78 10.42 -1.56
N TRP A 106 -2.23 9.21 -1.90
CA TRP A 106 -2.20 8.06 -1.00
C TRP A 106 -0.77 7.65 -0.67
N LEU A 107 0.15 7.73 -1.63
CA LEU A 107 1.58 7.54 -1.38
C LEU A 107 2.09 8.58 -0.37
N ASP A 108 1.69 9.83 -0.41
CA ASP A 108 2.16 10.80 0.60
C ASP A 108 1.52 10.63 2.00
N GLY A 109 0.46 9.83 2.12
CA GLY A 109 -0.25 9.58 3.37
C GLY A 109 0.48 8.65 4.36
N GLY A 110 0.17 8.82 5.65
CA GLY A 110 0.61 7.89 6.70
C GLY A 110 -0.19 6.57 6.69
N THR A 111 0.31 5.55 7.41
CA THR A 111 -0.24 4.17 7.38
C THR A 111 -1.76 4.12 7.67
N VAL A 112 -2.23 4.87 8.68
CA VAL A 112 -3.65 4.91 9.06
C VAL A 112 -4.53 5.51 7.96
N ALA A 113 -4.10 6.63 7.36
CA ALA A 113 -4.84 7.28 6.28
C ALA A 113 -4.89 6.40 5.02
N ARG A 114 -3.76 5.77 4.71
CA ARG A 114 -3.66 4.79 3.61
C ARG A 114 -4.63 3.64 3.80
N TRP A 115 -4.66 3.04 4.99
CA TRP A 115 -5.58 1.96 5.31
C TRP A 115 -7.05 2.40 5.24
N ALA A 116 -7.40 3.57 5.78
CA ALA A 116 -8.78 4.07 5.77
C ALA A 116 -9.33 4.21 4.34
N ALA A 117 -8.52 4.70 3.40
CA ALA A 117 -8.88 4.78 1.98
C ALA A 117 -9.14 3.40 1.36
N ILE A 118 -8.32 2.40 1.71
CA ILE A 118 -8.51 1.02 1.25
C ILE A 118 -9.76 0.39 1.86
N ALA A 119 -10.00 0.58 3.15
CA ALA A 119 -11.16 0.05 3.86
C ALA A 119 -12.47 0.62 3.29
N ASP A 120 -12.53 1.92 3.02
CA ASP A 120 -13.70 2.53 2.37
C ASP A 120 -13.87 2.08 0.91
N GLY A 121 -12.78 2.01 0.14
CA GLY A 121 -12.79 1.46 -1.22
C GLY A 121 -13.31 0.03 -1.27
N TYR A 122 -12.84 -0.82 -0.35
CA TYR A 122 -13.32 -2.19 -0.17
C TYR A 122 -14.83 -2.21 0.06
N ARG A 123 -15.32 -1.48 1.07
CA ARG A 123 -16.76 -1.40 1.39
C ARG A 123 -17.58 -0.92 0.19
N ARG A 124 -17.12 0.10 -0.54
CA ARG A 124 -17.81 0.62 -1.73
C ARG A 124 -17.84 -0.39 -2.89
N SER A 125 -16.82 -1.23 -3.01
CA SER A 125 -16.75 -2.26 -4.06
C SER A 125 -17.60 -3.50 -3.77
N LEU A 126 -18.08 -3.68 -2.52
CA LEU A 126 -18.94 -4.81 -2.17
C LEU A 126 -20.27 -4.78 -2.95
N PRO A 127 -20.72 -5.95 -3.46
CA PRO A 127 -22.06 -6.12 -4.03
C PRO A 127 -23.16 -5.65 -3.08
N ALA A 128 -24.27 -5.14 -3.63
CA ALA A 128 -25.34 -4.53 -2.84
C ALA A 128 -25.91 -5.48 -1.77
N GLY A 129 -26.06 -6.78 -2.08
CA GLY A 129 -26.53 -7.78 -1.12
C GLY A 129 -25.58 -8.08 0.05
N LEU A 130 -24.35 -7.54 0.04
CA LEU A 130 -23.40 -7.63 1.14
C LEU A 130 -23.32 -6.35 1.98
N ARG A 131 -24.12 -5.34 1.64
CA ARG A 131 -24.15 -4.05 2.36
C ARG A 131 -25.44 -3.92 3.15
N THR A 132 -25.33 -3.37 4.37
CA THR A 132 -26.51 -3.06 5.18
C THR A 132 -27.16 -1.76 4.69
N PRO A 133 -28.46 -1.53 4.96
CA PRO A 133 -29.12 -0.26 4.64
C PRO A 133 -28.45 0.96 5.28
N GLN A 134 -27.80 0.76 6.44
CA GLN A 134 -27.05 1.78 7.18
C GLN A 134 -25.66 2.03 6.57
N GLY A 135 -25.32 1.38 5.46
CA GLY A 135 -24.05 1.56 4.75
C GLY A 135 -22.91 0.72 5.31
N GLY A 136 -23.17 -0.17 6.26
CA GLY A 136 -22.24 -1.16 6.80
C GLY A 136 -22.15 -2.43 5.94
N ILE A 137 -21.66 -3.50 6.55
CA ILE A 137 -21.34 -4.77 5.90
C ILE A 137 -22.13 -5.89 6.57
N VAL A 138 -22.85 -6.70 5.79
CA VAL A 138 -23.57 -7.88 6.28
C VAL A 138 -22.57 -8.89 6.83
N ASP A 139 -22.94 -9.67 7.85
CA ASP A 139 -22.08 -10.69 8.47
C ASP A 139 -21.36 -11.57 7.41
N PRO A 140 -20.01 -11.49 7.34
CA PRO A 140 -19.19 -12.29 6.44
C PRO A 140 -19.41 -13.80 6.53
N ALA A 141 -19.84 -14.33 7.67
CA ALA A 141 -20.13 -15.76 7.82
C ALA A 141 -21.24 -16.25 6.88
N GLY A 142 -22.22 -15.39 6.57
CA GLY A 142 -23.37 -15.73 5.72
C GLY A 142 -23.15 -15.50 4.22
N TRP A 143 -22.02 -14.92 3.81
CA TRP A 143 -21.86 -14.43 2.43
C TRP A 143 -21.98 -15.51 1.37
N ALA A 144 -21.54 -16.74 1.63
CA ALA A 144 -21.60 -17.82 0.64
C ALA A 144 -23.04 -18.10 0.15
N GLY A 145 -24.06 -17.79 0.96
CA GLY A 145 -25.47 -18.01 0.62
C GLY A 145 -26.19 -16.81 0.01
N THR A 146 -25.54 -15.64 -0.15
CA THR A 146 -26.23 -14.40 -0.55
C THR A 146 -26.78 -14.44 -1.98
N TYR A 147 -26.07 -15.06 -2.93
CA TYR A 147 -26.50 -15.19 -4.33
C TYR A 147 -26.57 -16.67 -4.73
N PRO A 148 -27.60 -17.41 -4.28
CA PRO A 148 -27.68 -18.86 -4.47
C PRO A 148 -27.84 -19.29 -5.94
N LEU A 149 -28.24 -18.37 -6.81
CA LEU A 149 -28.41 -18.61 -8.25
C LEU A 149 -27.11 -18.45 -9.07
N SER A 150 -26.01 -18.03 -8.44
CA SER A 150 -24.71 -17.86 -9.09
C SER A 150 -23.75 -18.99 -8.62
N PRO A 151 -23.43 -19.97 -9.47
CA PRO A 151 -22.57 -21.10 -9.09
C PRO A 151 -21.14 -20.68 -8.66
N GLU A 152 -20.62 -19.60 -9.23
CA GLU A 152 -19.30 -19.03 -8.91
C GLU A 152 -19.28 -18.20 -7.63
N TRP A 153 -20.45 -17.86 -7.08
CA TRP A 153 -20.58 -16.95 -5.95
C TRP A 153 -19.84 -17.41 -4.69
N PRO A 154 -19.90 -18.69 -4.24
CA PRO A 154 -19.20 -19.10 -3.03
C PRO A 154 -17.68 -18.86 -3.09
N ALA A 155 -17.06 -19.06 -4.26
CA ALA A 155 -15.64 -18.78 -4.47
C ALA A 155 -15.36 -17.27 -4.40
N ARG A 156 -16.23 -16.45 -5.03
CA ARG A 156 -16.12 -14.98 -4.96
C ARG A 156 -16.30 -14.45 -3.54
N ALA A 157 -17.26 -14.99 -2.78
CA ALA A 157 -17.48 -14.64 -1.37
C ALA A 157 -16.26 -15.00 -0.50
N ALA A 158 -15.62 -16.15 -0.76
CA ALA A 158 -14.38 -16.52 -0.10
C ALA A 158 -13.23 -15.55 -0.42
N ALA A 159 -13.06 -15.17 -1.68
CA ALA A 159 -12.06 -14.18 -2.08
C ALA A 159 -12.28 -12.82 -1.40
N LEU A 160 -13.53 -12.32 -1.37
CA LEU A 160 -13.84 -11.05 -0.69
C LEU A 160 -13.50 -11.11 0.81
N ARG A 161 -13.72 -12.24 1.48
CA ARG A 161 -13.33 -12.43 2.90
C ARG A 161 -11.83 -12.45 3.07
N GLN A 162 -11.11 -13.14 2.18
CA GLN A 162 -9.64 -13.16 2.20
C GLN A 162 -9.07 -11.75 2.01
N THR A 163 -9.65 -10.95 1.11
CA THR A 163 -9.29 -9.52 0.96
C THR A 163 -9.53 -8.75 2.26
N ALA A 164 -10.67 -8.93 2.93
CA ALA A 164 -10.94 -8.29 4.21
C ALA A 164 -9.93 -8.68 5.30
N GLN A 165 -9.50 -9.95 5.33
CA GLN A 165 -8.49 -10.44 6.28
C GLN A 165 -7.09 -9.87 6.02
N ARG A 166 -6.71 -9.78 4.74
CA ARG A 166 -5.43 -9.21 4.30
C ARG A 166 -5.32 -7.74 4.66
N TRP A 167 -6.39 -6.99 4.48
CA TRP A 167 -6.46 -5.57 4.83
C TRP A 167 -6.90 -5.32 6.27
N GLY A 168 -6.92 -6.35 7.13
CA GLY A 168 -7.21 -6.23 8.56
C GLY A 168 -8.59 -5.66 8.88
N ILE A 169 -9.53 -5.69 7.93
CA ILE A 169 -10.96 -5.41 8.17
C ILE A 169 -11.55 -6.53 9.05
N LEU A 170 -11.08 -7.76 8.84
CA LEU A 170 -11.33 -8.92 9.68
C LEU A 170 -10.00 -9.49 10.19
N ALA A 171 -10.02 -10.12 11.35
CA ALA A 171 -8.97 -11.04 11.77
C ALA A 171 -9.02 -12.34 10.97
N ALA A 172 -7.98 -13.18 11.06
CA ALA A 172 -7.88 -14.40 10.26
C ALA A 172 -9.02 -15.40 10.55
N GLU A 173 -9.52 -15.37 11.78
CA GLU A 173 -10.61 -16.19 12.30
C GLU A 173 -12.00 -15.61 11.97
N GLY A 174 -12.06 -14.45 11.32
CA GLY A 174 -13.30 -13.74 11.01
C GLY A 174 -13.83 -12.85 12.14
N THR A 175 -13.11 -12.76 13.27
CA THR A 175 -13.40 -11.78 14.32
C THR A 175 -13.09 -10.34 13.85
N VAL A 176 -13.67 -9.34 14.50
CA VAL A 176 -13.64 -7.95 14.04
C VAL A 176 -12.72 -7.12 14.94
N PRO A 177 -11.58 -6.62 14.41
CA PRO A 177 -10.73 -5.65 15.10
C PRO A 177 -11.48 -4.35 15.46
N PRO A 178 -11.06 -3.63 16.52
CA PRO A 178 -11.78 -2.45 17.00
C PRO A 178 -11.91 -1.34 15.93
N TRP A 179 -10.88 -1.12 15.11
CA TRP A 179 -10.88 -0.08 14.07
C TRP A 179 -11.87 -0.29 12.93
N SER A 180 -12.27 -1.52 12.65
CA SER A 180 -13.18 -1.87 11.56
C SER A 180 -14.60 -2.15 12.05
N ARG A 181 -14.86 -2.17 13.36
CA ARG A 181 -16.20 -2.41 13.91
C ARG A 181 -17.23 -1.46 13.32
N GLY A 182 -16.97 -0.16 13.35
CA GLY A 182 -17.90 0.81 12.79
C GLY A 182 -18.00 0.77 11.26
N LEU A 183 -17.02 0.21 10.54
CA LEU A 183 -17.15 -0.08 9.12
C LEU A 183 -18.18 -1.19 8.87
N ILE A 184 -18.17 -2.23 9.70
CA ILE A 184 -19.15 -3.33 9.66
C ILE A 184 -20.53 -2.81 10.03
N GLU A 185 -20.64 -1.96 11.05
CA GLU A 185 -21.91 -1.43 11.54
C GLU A 185 -22.48 -0.27 10.70
N GLY A 186 -21.65 0.39 9.89
CA GLY A 186 -22.03 1.58 9.12
C GLY A 186 -21.93 2.89 9.91
N THR A 187 -21.21 2.90 11.03
CA THR A 187 -21.01 4.06 11.92
C THR A 187 -19.69 4.81 11.68
N GLY A 188 -18.77 4.24 10.88
CA GLY A 188 -17.50 4.86 10.50
C GLY A 188 -16.26 4.08 10.96
N LEU A 189 -15.09 4.47 10.49
CA LEU A 189 -13.82 3.83 10.88
C LEU A 189 -13.32 4.44 12.20
N ASP A 190 -12.76 3.61 13.09
CA ASP A 190 -12.05 4.09 14.27
C ASP A 190 -10.54 4.09 13.99
N THR A 191 -10.06 5.21 13.46
CA THR A 191 -8.65 5.39 13.08
C THR A 191 -7.71 5.50 14.27
N ASP A 192 -8.23 5.87 15.44
CA ASP A 192 -7.43 6.00 16.66
C ASP A 192 -7.11 4.62 17.22
N ALA A 193 -8.09 3.71 17.23
CA ALA A 193 -7.86 2.31 17.59
C ALA A 193 -6.85 1.61 16.68
N LEU A 194 -6.82 1.93 15.38
CA LEU A 194 -5.77 1.40 14.49
C LEU A 194 -4.41 2.00 14.82
N ARG A 195 -4.34 3.32 15.06
CA ARG A 195 -3.08 4.00 15.39
C ARG A 195 -2.43 3.40 16.64
N ASP A 196 -3.22 3.10 17.66
CA ASP A 196 -2.76 2.52 18.92
C ASP A 196 -2.26 1.08 18.79
N ALA A 197 -2.72 0.35 17.75
CA ALA A 197 -2.32 -1.03 17.49
C ALA A 197 -1.15 -1.16 16.50
N LEU A 198 -0.85 -0.11 15.73
CA LEU A 198 0.28 -0.11 14.81
C LEU A 198 1.60 0.05 15.58
N PRO A 199 2.70 -0.56 15.10
CA PRO A 199 4.01 -0.28 15.65
C PRO A 199 4.35 1.21 15.50
N ALA A 200 5.03 1.78 16.49
CA ALA A 200 5.46 3.18 16.43
C ALA A 200 6.39 3.41 15.22
N GLU A 201 5.97 4.30 14.33
CA GLU A 201 6.80 4.75 13.22
C GLU A 201 7.98 5.56 13.76
N ILE A 202 9.16 5.32 13.20
CA ILE A 202 10.36 6.10 13.52
C ILE A 202 10.64 7.11 12.42
N ASP A 203 11.35 8.17 12.78
CA ASP A 203 11.74 9.27 11.90
C ASP A 203 13.25 9.39 11.75
N ARG A 204 14.02 8.42 12.26
CA ARG A 204 15.49 8.44 12.25
C ARG A 204 16.10 7.10 11.84
N ILE A 205 17.23 7.16 11.15
CA ILE A 205 17.98 5.99 10.67
C ILE A 205 19.47 6.07 11.03
N TYR A 206 20.17 4.96 10.90
CA TYR A 206 21.63 4.91 10.96
C TYR A 206 22.19 4.89 9.54
N LEU A 207 23.04 5.86 9.20
CA LEU A 207 23.82 5.83 7.96
C LEU A 207 25.19 5.20 8.22
N GLN A 208 25.59 4.26 7.36
CA GLN A 208 26.80 3.45 7.51
C GLN A 208 27.79 3.70 6.36
N ALA A 209 29.08 3.47 6.63
CA ALA A 209 30.16 3.75 5.69
C ALA A 209 30.18 2.82 4.46
N ASP A 210 29.45 1.71 4.50
CA ASP A 210 29.29 0.74 3.41
C ASP A 210 28.13 1.09 2.45
N LEU A 211 27.71 2.37 2.46
CA LEU A 211 26.63 2.92 1.66
C LEU A 211 25.27 2.28 1.98
N THR A 212 25.06 1.93 3.25
CA THR A 212 23.77 1.46 3.73
C THR A 212 23.14 2.40 4.74
N ALA A 213 21.81 2.33 4.79
CA ALA A 213 20.95 2.97 5.76
C ALA A 213 20.17 1.89 6.49
N VAL A 214 20.14 1.92 7.83
CA VAL A 214 19.38 0.98 8.65
C VAL A 214 18.34 1.73 9.46
N ALA A 215 17.07 1.41 9.21
CA ALA A 215 15.95 1.86 10.03
C ALA A 215 15.70 0.81 11.13
N PRO A 216 15.87 1.13 12.43
CA PRO A 216 15.67 0.17 13.53
C PRO A 216 14.21 -0.24 13.77
N GLY A 217 13.28 0.32 13.02
CA GLY A 217 11.85 0.11 13.09
C GLY A 217 11.18 0.58 11.78
N PRO A 218 9.84 0.56 11.71
CA PRO A 218 9.12 1.00 10.53
C PRO A 218 9.33 2.51 10.35
N LEU A 219 10.00 2.88 9.27
CA LEU A 219 10.23 4.27 8.94
C LEU A 219 8.91 4.93 8.53
N ALA A 220 8.69 6.17 8.97
CA ALA A 220 7.51 6.93 8.59
C ALA A 220 7.33 6.92 7.06
N PRO A 221 6.14 6.61 6.52
CA PRO A 221 5.98 6.31 5.09
C PRO A 221 6.49 7.41 4.15
N ARG A 222 6.32 8.68 4.50
CA ARG A 222 6.83 9.80 3.71
C ARG A 222 8.35 9.82 3.62
N LEU A 223 9.05 9.46 4.70
CA LEU A 223 10.51 9.38 4.74
C LEU A 223 11.00 8.16 3.97
N ASP A 224 10.31 7.01 4.09
CA ASP A 224 10.57 5.80 3.29
C ASP A 224 10.47 6.09 1.78
N LEU A 225 9.40 6.74 1.34
CA LEU A 225 9.20 7.11 -0.06
C LEU A 225 10.30 8.01 -0.59
N ARG A 226 10.68 9.04 0.17
CA ARG A 226 11.76 9.94 -0.22
C ARG A 226 13.11 9.22 -0.27
N LEU A 227 13.39 8.35 0.71
CA LEU A 227 14.61 7.56 0.74
C LEU A 227 14.70 6.62 -0.47
N ARG A 228 13.58 6.06 -0.92
CA ARG A 228 13.51 5.17 -2.09
C ARG A 228 13.76 5.85 -3.44
N ARG A 229 13.64 7.17 -3.51
CA ARG A 229 14.07 7.93 -4.70
C ARG A 229 15.58 7.94 -4.89
N ILE A 230 16.33 7.71 -3.81
CA ILE A 230 17.79 7.85 -3.78
C ILE A 230 18.52 6.58 -3.34
N ALA A 231 17.80 5.55 -2.89
CA ALA A 231 18.33 4.29 -2.39
C ALA A 231 17.41 3.11 -2.72
N ARG A 232 18.00 1.93 -2.90
CA ARG A 232 17.25 0.69 -3.08
C ARG A 232 16.98 0.04 -1.72
N ARG A 233 15.73 -0.29 -1.42
CA ARG A 233 15.39 -1.08 -0.22
C ARG A 233 15.75 -2.55 -0.42
N GLU A 234 16.53 -3.12 0.50
CA GLU A 234 17.00 -4.52 0.45
C GLU A 234 16.19 -5.46 1.34
N SER A 235 15.62 -4.96 2.44
CA SER A 235 14.86 -5.78 3.41
C SER A 235 13.52 -5.15 3.78
N ARG A 236 12.51 -6.02 3.97
CA ARG A 236 11.14 -5.69 4.40
C ARG A 236 10.83 -6.02 5.85
N ALA A 237 11.80 -6.54 6.61
CA ALA A 237 11.61 -6.98 7.98
C ALA A 237 11.42 -5.80 8.96
N GLN A 238 11.26 -6.11 10.26
CA GLN A 238 11.15 -5.10 11.34
C GLN A 238 12.26 -4.04 11.29
N ALA A 239 13.46 -4.40 10.81
CA ALA A 239 14.49 -3.47 10.40
C ALA A 239 14.58 -3.42 8.86
N SER A 240 14.38 -2.24 8.29
CA SER A 240 14.53 -2.01 6.85
C SER A 240 15.92 -1.48 6.54
N THR A 241 16.58 -2.12 5.58
CA THR A 241 17.90 -1.71 5.08
C THR A 241 17.75 -1.12 3.69
N TYR A 242 18.44 -0.02 3.44
CA TYR A 242 18.50 0.65 2.14
C TYR A 242 19.94 0.74 1.70
N ARG A 243 20.20 0.53 0.42
CA ARG A 243 21.52 0.65 -0.20
C ARG A 243 21.55 1.81 -1.16
N PHE A 244 22.53 2.69 -0.97
CA PHE A 244 22.83 3.77 -1.91
C PHE A 244 23.84 3.28 -2.94
N THR A 245 23.62 3.63 -4.20
CA THR A 245 24.58 3.45 -5.29
C THR A 245 24.61 4.70 -6.15
N ALA A 246 25.63 4.87 -6.99
CA ALA A 246 25.65 5.97 -7.96
C ALA A 246 24.41 5.94 -8.89
N GLU A 247 23.88 4.75 -9.18
CA GLU A 247 22.67 4.56 -9.99
C GLU A 247 21.42 5.07 -9.25
N THR A 248 21.20 4.69 -7.98
CA THR A 248 20.03 5.14 -7.22
C THR A 248 20.07 6.64 -6.95
N ILE A 249 21.26 7.19 -6.66
CA ILE A 249 21.44 8.64 -6.52
C ILE A 249 21.18 9.34 -7.85
N GLY A 250 21.71 8.81 -8.96
CA GLY A 250 21.52 9.38 -10.30
C GLY A 250 20.05 9.38 -10.74
N ALA A 251 19.30 8.33 -10.40
CA ALA A 251 17.86 8.29 -10.61
C ALA A 251 17.15 9.44 -9.86
N GLY A 252 17.41 9.61 -8.57
CA GLY A 252 16.83 10.72 -7.80
C GLY A 252 17.19 12.11 -8.35
N LEU A 253 18.42 12.29 -8.85
CA LEU A 253 18.83 13.53 -9.52
C LEU A 253 18.07 13.77 -10.83
N THR A 254 17.81 12.70 -11.59
CA THR A 254 17.01 12.76 -12.82
C THR A 254 15.54 13.13 -12.52
N ASP A 255 15.03 12.68 -11.37
CA ASP A 255 13.69 12.99 -10.87
C ASP A 255 13.59 14.37 -10.19
N GLY A 256 14.66 15.18 -10.26
CA GLY A 256 14.66 16.58 -9.83
C GLY A 256 15.18 16.84 -8.41
N GLU A 257 15.71 15.84 -7.71
CA GLU A 257 16.47 16.11 -6.48
C GLU A 257 17.81 16.80 -6.80
N SER A 258 18.32 17.62 -5.88
CA SER A 258 19.67 18.19 -5.94
C SER A 258 20.60 17.54 -4.93
N ALA A 259 21.91 17.60 -5.14
CA ALA A 259 22.88 17.10 -4.16
C ALA A 259 22.66 17.73 -2.77
N ASP A 260 22.36 19.03 -2.71
CA ASP A 260 22.07 19.73 -1.46
C ASP A 260 20.76 19.23 -0.82
N SER A 261 19.70 19.07 -1.62
CA SER A 261 18.42 18.51 -1.15
C SER A 261 18.58 17.10 -0.56
N ILE A 262 19.38 16.25 -1.23
CA ILE A 262 19.70 14.90 -0.76
C ILE A 262 20.47 14.97 0.56
N ARG A 263 21.51 15.81 0.66
CA ARG A 263 22.29 15.94 1.89
C ARG A 263 21.46 16.48 3.04
N ASP A 264 20.65 17.51 2.82
CA ASP A 264 19.81 18.09 3.86
C ASP A 264 18.81 17.06 4.40
N PHE A 265 18.18 16.30 3.50
CA PHE A 265 17.32 15.18 3.87
C PHE A 265 18.05 14.12 4.69
N LEU A 266 19.22 13.66 4.23
CA LEU A 266 19.98 12.62 4.93
C LEU A 266 20.53 13.11 6.28
N ARG A 267 20.89 14.38 6.42
CA ARG A 267 21.29 14.98 7.70
C ARG A 267 20.14 15.03 8.68
N GLU A 268 18.95 15.41 8.24
CA GLU A 268 17.76 15.40 9.06
C GLU A 268 17.39 13.96 9.46
N LEU A 269 17.50 13.00 8.56
CA LEU A 269 17.11 11.62 8.81
C LEU A 269 18.11 10.84 9.68
N SER A 270 19.40 11.18 9.63
CA SER A 270 20.47 10.37 10.24
C SER A 270 20.69 10.66 11.73
N LEU A 271 20.85 9.59 12.53
CA LEU A 271 21.34 9.66 13.91
C LEU A 271 22.86 9.81 13.99
N THR A 272 23.58 9.43 12.95
CA THR A 272 25.05 9.34 12.93
C THR A 272 25.72 10.39 12.05
N GLY A 273 24.92 11.25 11.39
CA GLY A 273 25.39 12.13 10.31
C GLY A 273 25.59 11.38 9.00
N ILE A 274 26.10 12.07 7.97
CA ILE A 274 26.39 11.47 6.66
C ILE A 274 27.84 10.96 6.65
N PRO A 275 28.08 9.65 6.44
CA PRO A 275 29.42 9.11 6.28
C PRO A 275 30.12 9.70 5.04
N GLN A 276 31.42 10.00 5.16
CA GLN A 276 32.23 10.53 4.05
C GLN A 276 32.11 9.73 2.74
N PRO A 277 32.10 8.37 2.73
CA PRO A 277 31.91 7.63 1.49
C PRO A 277 30.59 7.93 0.78
N LEU A 278 29.50 8.12 1.53
CA LEU A 278 28.19 8.44 0.97
C LEU A 278 28.16 9.87 0.40
N ASP A 279 28.72 10.83 1.13
CA ASP A 279 28.82 12.22 0.65
C ASP A 279 29.63 12.33 -0.64
N TYR A 280 30.73 11.58 -0.74
CA TYR A 280 31.54 11.49 -1.95
C TYR A 280 30.76 10.90 -3.15
N VAL A 281 29.96 9.84 -2.93
CA VAL A 281 29.12 9.27 -3.99
C VAL A 281 28.07 10.27 -4.45
N ILE A 282 27.44 11.02 -3.53
CA ILE A 282 26.47 12.07 -3.88
C ILE A 282 27.13 13.14 -4.76
N ASP A 283 28.28 13.66 -4.33
CA ASP A 283 28.99 14.74 -5.02
C ASP A 283 29.48 14.34 -6.42
N THR A 284 30.11 13.17 -6.53
CA THR A 284 30.62 12.66 -7.80
C THR A 284 29.50 12.33 -8.79
N THR A 285 28.37 11.81 -8.30
CA THR A 285 27.22 11.50 -9.15
C THR A 285 26.55 12.79 -9.64
N ALA A 286 26.35 13.78 -8.76
CA ALA A 286 25.79 15.07 -9.13
C ALA A 286 26.66 15.84 -10.13
N SER A 287 27.98 15.85 -9.93
CA SER A 287 28.93 16.49 -10.84
C SER A 287 28.87 15.88 -12.24
N ARG A 288 28.73 14.55 -12.34
CA ARG A 288 28.56 13.84 -13.63
C ARG A 288 27.21 14.17 -14.26
N HIS A 289 26.12 14.17 -13.50
CA HIS A 289 24.80 14.55 -13.99
C HIS A 289 24.76 15.98 -14.56
N GLY A 290 25.37 16.95 -13.87
CA GLY A 290 25.46 18.34 -14.35
C GLY A 290 26.31 18.50 -15.62
N SER A 291 27.31 17.63 -15.83
CA SER A 291 28.15 17.65 -17.03
C SER A 291 27.46 17.11 -18.30
N VAL A 292 26.37 16.36 -18.14
CA VAL A 292 25.53 15.84 -19.24
C VAL A 292 24.34 16.78 -19.45
N THR A 293 24.61 18.06 -19.74
CA THR A 293 23.58 18.93 -20.31
C THR A 293 23.63 18.80 -21.83
N VAL A 294 22.59 18.23 -22.42
CA VAL A 294 22.44 18.09 -23.88
C VAL A 294 22.53 19.48 -24.50
N ARG A 295 23.65 19.77 -25.17
CA ARG A 295 23.74 20.92 -26.06
C ARG A 295 22.84 20.60 -27.26
N SER A 296 21.62 21.15 -27.27
CA SER A 296 20.78 21.16 -28.46
C SER A 296 21.62 21.77 -29.59
N ASP A 297 21.98 20.96 -30.58
CA ASP A 297 22.63 21.44 -31.78
C ASP A 297 21.61 22.28 -32.54
N ALA A 298 21.74 23.60 -32.41
CA ALA A 298 21.04 24.54 -33.27
C ALA A 298 21.68 24.44 -34.65
N ALA A 299 21.29 23.42 -35.42
CA ALA A 299 21.46 23.44 -36.86
C ALA A 299 20.51 24.52 -37.42
N SER A 300 21.03 25.74 -37.45
CA SER A 300 20.58 26.85 -38.31
C SER A 300 20.98 26.60 -39.76
N PRO A 301 20.53 27.43 -40.71
CA PRO A 301 19.17 27.79 -41.10
C PRO A 301 18.77 27.18 -42.45
#